data_AF-A0A2J6IHG6-F1
#
_entry.id   AF-A0A2J6IHG6-F1
#
_cell.length_a   1.000
_cell.length_b   1.000
_cell.length_c   1.000
_cell.angle_alpha   90.00
_cell.angle_beta   90.00
_cell.angle_gamma   90.00
#
_symmetry.space_group_name_H-M   'P 1'
#
loop_
_entity.id
_entity.type
_entity.pdbx_description
1 polymer ?
#
loop_
_entity_poly.entity_id
_entity_poly.type
_entity_poly.pdbx_seq_one_letter_code
_entity_poly.pdbx_strand_id
1 'polypeptide(L)' 'MGFALLVSCQTQIKDDKGIVLARVHDDYLYESDLVNIVPDNISHHDSIVIIRNYVNNWIKTKLMVEKAKFNLTDEQFDF' A
#
# COMPACT_ATOMS: atom_id res chain seq x y z
N MET A 1 3.30 19.74 41.30
CA MET A 1 2.76 18.41 40.97
C MET A 1 2.53 18.37 39.48
N GLY A 2 3.47 17.82 38.71
CA GLY A 2 3.39 17.73 37.25
C GLY A 2 3.29 16.27 36.86
N PHE A 3 2.21 15.89 36.19
CA PHE A 3 2.03 14.55 35.63
C PHE A 3 2.23 14.67 34.12
N ALA A 4 3.43 14.34 33.64
CA ALA A 4 3.73 14.24 32.22
C ALA A 4 3.27 12.86 31.72
N LEU A 5 2.16 12.81 30.99
CA LEU A 5 1.73 11.62 30.26
C LEU A 5 2.44 11.61 28.89
N LEU A 6 3.61 10.98 28.84
CA LEU A 6 4.23 10.59 27.58
C LEU A 6 3.51 9.35 27.05
N VAL A 7 2.42 9.55 26.31
CA VAL A 7 1.82 8.50 25.50
C VAL A 7 2.66 8.37 24.23
N SER A 8 3.69 7.51 24.28
CA SER A 8 4.28 6.97 23.07
C SER A 8 3.49 5.72 22.70
N CYS A 9 2.68 5.83 21.64
CA CYS A 9 2.07 4.67 21.01
C CYS A 9 2.22 4.81 19.50
N GLN A 10 3.16 4.08 18.93
CA GLN A 10 2.96 3.46 17.63
C GLN A 10 3.39 2.01 17.78
N THR A 11 2.48 1.22 18.36
CA THR A 11 2.45 -0.22 18.13
C THR A 11 2.54 -0.43 16.64
N GLN A 12 3.69 -0.90 16.16
CA GLN A 12 3.80 -1.52 14.85
C GLN A 12 2.94 -2.79 14.95
N ILE A 13 1.66 -2.66 14.59
CA ILE A 13 0.75 -3.78 14.47
C ILE A 13 1.43 -4.70 13.47
N LYS A 14 1.89 -5.86 13.95
CA LYS A 14 2.27 -6.96 13.07
C LYS A 14 0.95 -7.42 12.46
N ASP A 15 0.57 -6.77 11.36
CA ASP A 15 -0.54 -7.21 10.54
C ASP A 15 -0.17 -8.62 10.05
N ASP A 16 -1.06 -9.59 10.21
CA ASP A 16 -0.82 -11.00 9.88
C ASP A 16 -0.75 -11.25 8.35
N LYS A 17 -0.61 -10.16 7.59
CA LYS A 17 -0.61 -10.06 6.13
C LYS A 17 0.77 -10.32 5.52
N GLY A 18 1.79 -10.58 6.35
CA GLY A 18 3.13 -10.94 5.90
C GLY A 18 4.03 -9.74 5.59
N ILE A 19 4.95 -9.91 4.64
CA ILE A 19 6.00 -8.93 4.35
C ILE A 19 5.42 -7.73 3.59
N VAL A 20 5.81 -6.52 3.98
CA VAL A 20 5.50 -5.29 3.24
C VAL A 20 6.42 -5.20 2.01
N LEU A 21 5.83 -5.14 0.83
CA LEU A 21 6.53 -5.07 -0.45
C LEU A 21 6.63 -3.64 -1.00
N ALA A 22 5.64 -2.79 -0.71
CA ALA A 22 5.65 -1.37 -1.06
C ALA A 22 4.80 -0.55 -0.09
N ARG A 23 5.04 0.77 -0.02
CA ARG A 23 4.26 1.73 0.77
C ARG A 23 4.09 3.04 -0.01
N VAL A 24 2.88 3.58 -0.02
CA VAL A 24 2.55 4.91 -0.56
C VAL A 24 1.71 5.65 0.50
N HIS A 25 2.29 6.67 1.14
CA HIS A 25 1.67 7.35 2.30
C HIS A 25 1.23 6.37 3.39
N ASP A 26 -0.08 6.22 3.59
CA ASP A 26 -0.68 5.32 4.59
C ASP A 26 -1.19 4.01 3.98
N ASP A 27 -1.04 3.83 2.66
CA ASP A 27 -1.31 2.58 1.97
C ASP A 27 -0.07 1.68 1.96
N TYR A 28 -0.29 0.39 2.23
CA TYR A 28 0.73 -0.65 2.26
C TYR A 28 0.32 -1.76 1.29
N LEU A 29 1.30 -2.27 0.54
CA LEU A 29 1.15 -3.47 -0.29
C LEU A 29 1.88 -4.62 0.40
N TYR A 30 1.13 -5.65 0.77
CA TYR A 30 1.63 -6.82 1.44
C TYR A 30 1.85 -7.98 0.46
N GLU A 31 2.69 -8.93 0.86
CA GLU A 31 2.87 -10.19 0.15
C GLU A 31 1.56 -10.95 -0.02
N SER A 32 0.68 -10.92 1.00
CA SER A 32 -0.66 -11.51 0.91
C SER A 32 -1.52 -10.92 -0.21
N ASP A 33 -1.29 -9.66 -0.60
CA ASP A 33 -2.03 -8.99 -1.67
C ASP A 33 -1.60 -9.47 -3.06
N LEU A 34 -0.47 -10.19 -3.14
CA LEU A 34 0.03 -10.78 -4.40
C LEU A 34 -0.48 -12.20 -4.65
N VAL A 35 -1.22 -12.78 -3.70
CA VAL A 35 -1.76 -14.13 -3.84
C VAL A 35 -2.73 -14.16 -5.02
N ASN A 36 -2.53 -15.12 -5.93
CA ASN A 36 -3.29 -15.31 -7.19
C ASN A 36 -3.02 -14.29 -8.31
N ILE A 37 -2.00 -13.44 -8.23
CA ILE A 37 -1.63 -12.56 -9.35
C ILE A 37 -0.92 -13.31 -10.46
N VAL A 38 -0.09 -14.29 -10.08
CA VAL A 38 0.67 -15.11 -11.04
C VAL A 38 -0.18 -16.31 -11.44
N PRO A 39 -0.48 -16.50 -12.73
CA PRO A 39 -1.17 -17.69 -13.22
C PRO A 39 -0.33 -18.97 -13.01
N ASP A 40 -1.01 -20.10 -12.93
CA ASP A 40 -0.35 -21.40 -12.93
C ASP A 40 0.41 -21.64 -14.25
N ASN A 41 1.44 -22.48 -14.21
CA ASN A 41 2.24 -22.88 -15.38
C ASN A 41 3.03 -21.75 -16.08
N ILE A 42 3.45 -20.74 -15.32
CA ILE A 42 4.30 -19.64 -15.79
C ILE A 42 5.77 -19.88 -15.38
N SER A 43 6.72 -19.43 -16.21
CA SER A 43 8.15 -19.55 -15.89
C SER A 43 8.55 -18.66 -14.71
N HIS A 44 9.61 -19.03 -13.99
CA HIS A 44 10.14 -18.22 -12.90
C HIS A 44 10.56 -16.81 -13.33
N HIS A 45 11.03 -16.65 -14.58
CA HIS A 45 11.38 -15.33 -15.09
C HIS A 45 10.13 -14.47 -15.30
N ASP A 46 9.12 -15.04 -15.95
CA ASP A 46 7.88 -14.33 -16.28
C ASP A 46 7.08 -13.99 -15.02
N SER A 47 7.09 -14.86 -13.99
CA SER A 47 6.44 -14.57 -12.72
C SER A 47 7.05 -13.34 -12.02
N ILE A 48 8.38 -13.20 -12.04
CA ILE A 48 9.07 -12.01 -11.53
C ILE A 48 8.66 -10.75 -12.30
N VAL A 49 8.56 -10.85 -13.63
CA VAL A 49 8.14 -9.71 -14.47
C VAL A 49 6.69 -9.31 -14.17
N ILE A 50 5.79 -10.28 -14.02
CA ILE A 50 4.38 -10.04 -13.65
C ILE A 50 4.28 -9.32 -12.31
N ILE A 51 4.92 -9.85 -11.28
CA ILE A 51 4.89 -9.25 -9.94
C ILE A 51 5.48 -7.85 -9.95
N ARG A 52 6.63 -7.64 -10.61
CA ARG A 52 7.25 -6.32 -10.73
C ARG A 52 6.31 -5.32 -11.41
N ASN A 53 5.66 -5.73 -12.49
CA ASN A 53 4.70 -4.86 -13.20
C ASN A 53 3.49 -4.53 -12.34
N TYR A 54 2.96 -5.51 -11.61
CA TYR A 54 1.86 -5.29 -10.67
C TYR A 54 2.22 -4.28 -9.59
N VAL A 55 3.34 -4.46 -8.89
CA VAL A 55 3.80 -3.55 -7.83
C VAL A 55 3.98 -2.14 -8.38
N ASN A 56 4.62 -1.99 -9.54
CA ASN A 56 4.82 -0.69 -10.18
C ASN A 56 3.49 0.00 -10.54
N ASN A 57 2.52 -0.75 -11.08
CA ASN A 57 1.21 -0.20 -11.42
C ASN A 57 0.41 0.17 -10.17
N TRP A 58 0.46 -0.65 -9.13
CA TRP A 58 -0.15 -0.35 -7.84
C TRP A 58 0.38 0.98 -7.28
N ILE A 59 1.70 1.17 -7.25
CA ILE A 59 2.33 2.43 -6.78
C ILE A 59 1.83 3.62 -7.61
N LYS A 60 1.86 3.52 -8.95
CA LYS A 60 1.41 4.58 -9.85
C LYS A 60 -0.05 4.96 -9.60
N THR A 61 -0.93 3.98 -9.48
CA THR A 61 -2.35 4.20 -9.23
C THR A 61 -2.56 4.89 -7.88
N LYS A 62 -1.87 4.45 -6.83
CA LYS A 62 -1.96 5.09 -5.50
C LYS A 62 -1.50 6.55 -5.55
N LEU A 63 -0.35 6.83 -6.14
CA LEU A 63 0.14 8.21 -6.30
C LEU A 63 -0.80 9.08 -7.13
N MET A 64 -1.41 8.51 -8.18
CA MET A 64 -2.39 9.23 -9.01
C MET A 64 -3.65 9.59 -8.21
N VAL A 65 -4.17 8.65 -7.41
CA VAL A 65 -5.31 8.88 -6.53
C VAL A 65 -4.99 9.93 -5.47
N GLU A 66 -3.82 9.86 -4.84
CA GLU A 66 -3.40 10.85 -3.83
C GLU A 66 -3.26 12.24 -4.44
N LYS A 67 -2.69 12.35 -5.63
CA LYS A 67 -2.63 13.62 -6.36
C LYS A 67 -4.02 14.14 -6.75
N ALA A 68 -4.94 13.26 -7.14
CA ALA A 68 -6.31 13.63 -7.42
C ALA A 68 -7.00 14.19 -6.18
N LYS A 69 -6.91 13.50 -5.03
CA LYS A 69 -7.44 13.97 -3.74
C LYS A 69 -6.88 15.34 -3.34
N PHE A 70 -5.59 15.56 -3.53
CA PHE A 70 -4.95 16.85 -3.21
C PHE A 70 -5.44 17.99 -4.12
N ASN A 71 -5.70 17.71 -5.39
CA ASN A 71 -6.09 18.72 -6.38
C ASN A 71 -7.61 18.99 -6.44
N LEU A 72 -8.44 18.13 -5.83
CA LEU A 72 -9.87 18.40 -5.67
C LEU A 72 -10.03 19.37 -4.51
N THR A 73 -10.46 20.60 -4.79
CA THR A 73 -10.94 21.53 -3.75
C THR A 73 -12.20 20.95 -3.10
N ASP A 74 -12.48 21.32 -1.85
CA ASP A 74 -13.57 20.79 -1.00
C ASP A 74 -14.97 20.74 -1.65
N GLU A 75 -15.19 21.45 -2.75
CA GLU A 75 -16.46 21.57 -3.48
C GLU A 75 -16.80 20.42 -4.45
N GLN A 76 -15.97 19.38 -4.58
CA GLN A 76 -16.23 18.24 -5.49
C GLN A 76 -16.57 16.92 -4.78
N PHE A 77 -16.78 16.96 -3.46
CA PHE A 77 -17.12 15.78 -2.64
C PHE A 77 -18.63 15.53 -2.45
N ASP A 78 -19.50 16.16 -3.25
CA ASP A 78 -20.94 15.84 -3.28
C ASP A 78 -21.25 14.93 -4.47
N PHE A 79 -21.57 13.66 -4.18
CA PHE A 79 -22.22 12.71 -5.08
C PHE A 79 -23.53 12.23 -4.47
#